data_AF-A0A950RMJ8-F1
#
_entry.id   AF-A0A950RMJ8-F1
#
_cell.length_a   1.000
_cell.length_b   1.000
_cell.length_c   1.000
_cell.angle_alpha   90.00
_cell.angle_beta   90.00
_cell.angle_gamma   90.00
#
_symmetry.space_group_name_H-M   'P 1'
#
loop_
_entity.id
_entity.type
_entity.pdbx_description
1 polymer ?
#
loop_
_entity_poly.entity_id
_entity_poly.type
_entity_poly.pdbx_seq_one_letter_code
_entity_poly.pdbx_strand_id
1 'polypeptide(L)'
;MRIQPNPCPGALPLGVLLVLGWWGGPARAQVSEVVVGITPTCPYGLEACWGGAYEALGRLEGVASVEKTPNAYNCTARIYLKGGQWPDPDKWAAQFKAMVDQAYRFRGVEVSVVGTVEGTADHPVLKVPGLDQPVVLRPFQHKLQWNFKKRTARQAEPDEQEAYQELAPKKEGQAPGGRIQVTGPLVKSNQGYILEVREFTALDRDSNPPPQQGGPHHG
;
A
#
# COMPACT_ATOMS: atom_id res chain seq x y z
N MET A 1 -18.31 -51.20 58.44
CA MET A 1 -17.11 -50.47 58.94
C MET A 1 -15.89 -51.23 58.42
N ARG A 2 -15.33 -50.91 57.24
CA ARG A 2 -14.44 -49.79 56.87
C ARG A 2 -13.10 -49.84 57.62
N ILE A 3 -12.04 -50.22 56.90
CA ILE A 3 -10.81 -49.44 56.60
C ILE A 3 -9.60 -50.38 56.45
N GLN A 4 -9.06 -50.39 55.23
CA GLN A 4 -7.75 -50.84 54.78
C GLN A 4 -7.09 -49.65 54.03
N PRO A 5 -5.81 -49.68 53.65
CA PRO A 5 -4.65 -49.25 54.44
C PRO A 5 -4.00 -47.96 53.86
N ASN A 6 -3.07 -47.36 54.60
CA ASN A 6 -2.20 -46.30 54.07
C ASN A 6 -1.01 -46.90 53.29
N PRO A 7 -0.63 -46.27 52.15
CA PRO A 7 0.77 -46.19 51.77
C PRO A 7 1.26 -44.74 51.56
N CYS A 8 2.56 -44.60 51.81
CA CYS A 8 3.40 -43.40 51.76
C CYS A 8 3.53 -42.75 50.36
N PRO A 9 4.00 -41.49 50.29
CA PRO A 9 4.01 -40.67 49.08
C PRO A 9 5.35 -40.74 48.32
N GLY A 10 5.33 -40.41 47.03
CA GLY A 10 6.53 -39.93 46.34
C GLY A 10 6.63 -40.29 44.87
N ALA A 11 5.97 -39.52 44.00
CA ALA A 11 6.41 -39.34 42.62
C ALA A 11 5.76 -38.08 42.01
N LEU A 12 6.56 -37.06 41.75
CA LEU A 12 6.25 -36.02 40.76
C LEU A 12 7.51 -35.76 39.95
N PRO A 13 7.53 -36.01 38.63
CA PRO A 13 8.41 -35.31 37.73
C PRO A 13 7.69 -34.05 37.22
N LEU A 14 8.37 -32.90 37.36
CA LEU A 14 8.01 -31.65 36.71
C LEU A 14 7.99 -31.86 35.19
N GLY A 15 6.80 -31.80 34.59
CA GLY A 15 6.64 -31.58 33.15
C GLY A 15 6.78 -30.10 32.84
N VAL A 16 7.92 -29.70 32.30
CA VAL A 16 8.15 -28.36 31.73
C VAL A 16 7.35 -28.26 30.43
N LEU A 17 6.19 -27.62 30.47
CA LEU A 17 5.46 -27.20 29.28
C LEU A 17 6.17 -25.98 28.68
N LEU A 18 7.01 -26.23 27.68
CA LEU A 18 7.50 -25.21 26.75
C LEU A 18 6.32 -24.74 25.89
N VAL A 19 5.67 -23.66 26.32
CA VAL A 19 4.77 -22.88 25.47
C VAL A 19 5.64 -22.15 24.46
N LEU A 20 5.85 -22.76 23.29
CA LEU A 20 6.37 -22.08 22.12
C LEU A 20 5.35 -21.02 21.71
N GLY A 21 5.55 -19.80 22.21
CA GLY A 21 4.80 -18.64 21.76
C GLY A 21 4.97 -18.48 20.25
N TRP A 22 3.87 -18.61 19.51
CA TRP A 22 3.79 -18.12 18.15
C TRP A 22 3.94 -16.60 18.17
N TRP A 23 5.14 -16.12 17.94
CA TRP A 23 5.37 -14.71 17.63
C TRP A 23 4.95 -14.50 16.17
N GLY A 24 3.65 -14.24 15.97
CA GLY A 24 3.17 -13.63 14.75
C GLY A 24 3.79 -12.25 14.63
N GLY A 25 4.84 -12.11 13.81
CA GLY A 25 5.43 -10.82 13.50
C GLY A 25 4.37 -9.88 12.89
N PRO A 26 4.45 -8.56 13.14
CA PRO A 26 3.45 -7.62 12.64
C PRO A 26 3.52 -7.57 11.11
N ALA A 27 2.38 -7.81 10.45
CA ALA A 27 2.24 -7.67 9.00
C ALA A 27 2.60 -6.24 8.56
N ARG A 28 3.83 -6.05 8.07
CA ARG A 28 4.31 -4.76 7.55
C ARG A 28 4.62 -4.85 6.07
N ALA A 29 3.61 -4.48 5.27
CA ALA A 29 3.65 -3.72 4.03
C ALA A 29 2.24 -3.80 3.43
N GLN A 30 1.37 -2.88 3.83
CA GLN A 30 0.02 -2.79 3.26
C GLN A 30 0.02 -1.92 2.03
N VAL A 31 0.68 -0.77 2.14
CA VAL A 31 1.05 0.09 1.01
C VAL A 31 2.49 -0.28 0.64
N SER A 32 2.68 -0.87 -0.54
CA SER A 32 4.01 -1.27 -1.05
C SER A 32 4.71 -0.12 -1.80
N GLU A 33 3.93 0.79 -2.37
CA GLU A 33 4.43 1.93 -3.14
C GLU A 33 3.51 3.14 -3.00
N VAL A 34 4.12 4.33 -2.96
CA VAL A 34 3.42 5.62 -3.04
C VAL A 34 4.08 6.47 -4.12
N VAL A 35 3.28 6.95 -5.06
CA VAL A 35 3.70 7.85 -6.13
C VAL A 35 2.88 9.13 -6.05
N VAL A 36 3.54 10.27 -6.19
CA VAL A 36 2.87 11.58 -6.26
C VAL A 36 2.97 12.15 -7.66
N GLY A 37 1.88 12.76 -8.13
CA GLY A 37 1.86 13.51 -9.38
C GLY A 37 2.14 14.97 -9.10
N ILE A 38 3.15 15.55 -9.74
CA ILE A 38 3.51 16.96 -9.59
C ILE A 38 3.83 17.58 -10.95
N THR A 39 3.29 18.76 -11.27
CA THR A 39 3.68 19.50 -12.48
C THR A 39 4.47 20.73 -12.05
N PRO A 40 5.70 20.94 -12.54
CA PRO A 40 6.35 22.24 -12.36
C PRO A 40 5.66 23.30 -13.23
N THR A 41 5.63 24.54 -12.75
CA THR A 41 5.20 25.69 -13.57
C THR A 41 6.36 26.27 -14.39
N CYS A 42 7.60 25.93 -14.04
CA CYS A 42 8.78 26.31 -14.81
C CYS A 42 8.80 25.65 -16.20
N PRO A 43 9.35 26.31 -17.23
CA PRO A 43 9.33 25.80 -18.61
C PRO A 43 10.32 24.65 -18.86
N TYR A 44 11.19 24.35 -17.90
CA TYR A 44 12.31 23.41 -18.05
C TYR A 44 11.98 21.97 -17.63
N GLY A 45 10.75 21.72 -17.19
CA GLY A 45 10.30 20.39 -16.79
C GLY A 45 10.72 20.01 -15.36
N LEU A 46 10.31 18.80 -14.95
CA LEU A 46 10.40 18.41 -13.54
C LEU A 46 11.84 18.22 -13.07
N GLU A 47 12.72 17.72 -13.94
CA GLU A 47 14.12 17.44 -13.60
C GLU A 47 14.89 18.71 -13.24
N ALA A 48 14.78 19.76 -14.06
CA ALA A 48 15.46 21.03 -13.83
C ALA A 48 14.94 21.77 -12.58
N CYS A 49 13.67 21.56 -12.23
CA CYS A 49 13.03 22.17 -11.07
C CYS A 49 12.84 21.15 -9.94
N TRP A 50 13.64 20.09 -9.89
CA TRP A 50 13.38 19.02 -8.94
C TRP A 50 13.69 19.40 -7.49
N GLY A 51 14.76 20.17 -7.26
CA GLY A 51 15.28 20.43 -5.92
C GLY A 51 14.24 20.97 -4.92
N GLY A 52 13.44 21.95 -5.34
CA GLY A 52 12.39 22.51 -4.47
C GLY A 52 11.24 21.53 -4.21
N ALA A 53 10.85 20.73 -5.22
CA ALA A 53 9.84 19.70 -5.04
C ALA A 53 10.34 18.56 -4.14
N TYR A 54 11.59 18.11 -4.31
CA TYR A 54 12.23 17.09 -3.49
C TYR A 54 12.22 17.46 -2.00
N GLU A 55 12.67 18.69 -1.69
CA GLU A 55 12.70 19.20 -0.31
C GLU A 55 11.30 19.29 0.30
N ALA A 56 10.33 19.83 -0.45
CA ALA A 56 8.96 19.95 0.02
C ALA A 56 8.29 18.58 0.25
N LEU A 57 8.47 17.63 -0.68
CA LEU A 57 7.96 16.27 -0.54
C LEU A 57 8.56 15.55 0.67
N GLY A 58 9.86 15.74 0.94
CA GLY A 58 10.54 15.15 2.09
C GLY A 58 10.08 15.68 3.45
N ARG A 59 9.39 16.83 3.46
CA ARG A 59 8.82 17.45 4.66
C ARG A 59 7.35 17.13 4.89
N LEU A 60 6.70 16.42 3.96
CA LEU A 60 5.31 16.02 4.14
C LEU A 60 5.15 15.07 5.33
N GLU A 61 4.01 15.17 6.00
CA GLU A 61 3.72 14.33 7.14
C GLU A 61 3.66 12.86 6.76
N GLY A 62 4.24 12.00 7.59
CA GLY A 62 4.32 10.57 7.32
C GLY A 62 5.35 10.18 6.25
N VAL A 63 6.02 11.12 5.59
CA VAL A 63 7.11 10.80 4.65
C VAL A 63 8.41 10.50 5.42
N ALA A 64 9.03 9.37 5.07
CA ALA A 64 10.34 8.95 5.54
C ALA A 64 11.45 9.43 4.60
N SER A 65 11.26 9.24 3.30
CA SER A 65 12.18 9.71 2.27
C SER A 65 11.48 9.82 0.92
N VAL A 66 12.16 10.48 -0.01
CA VAL A 66 11.74 10.67 -1.40
C VAL A 66 12.81 10.07 -2.28
N GLU A 67 12.42 9.39 -3.36
CA GLU A 67 13.38 8.91 -4.36
C GLU A 67 14.18 10.09 -4.93
N LYS A 68 15.51 9.94 -5.02
CA LYS A 68 16.40 11.05 -5.38
C LYS A 68 16.16 11.58 -6.78
N THR A 69 15.70 10.73 -7.69
CA THR A 69 15.46 11.07 -9.08
C THR A 69 13.96 10.98 -9.38
N PRO A 70 13.32 12.03 -9.90
CA PRO A 70 11.91 11.98 -10.24
C PRO A 70 11.74 11.28 -11.60
N ASN A 71 10.54 10.79 -11.87
CA ASN A 71 10.16 10.39 -13.22
C ASN A 71 9.74 11.64 -13.99
N ALA A 72 10.70 12.29 -14.67
CA ALA A 72 10.44 13.51 -15.44
C ALA A 72 9.50 13.28 -16.63
N TYR A 73 9.49 12.07 -17.21
CA TYR A 73 8.63 11.71 -18.33
C TYR A 73 7.14 11.69 -17.96
N ASN A 74 6.82 11.23 -16.75
CA ASN A 74 5.46 11.18 -16.21
C ASN A 74 5.14 12.34 -15.26
N CYS A 75 6.15 13.15 -14.93
CA CYS A 75 6.09 14.18 -13.89
C CYS A 75 5.59 13.61 -12.56
N THR A 76 6.17 12.49 -12.12
CA THR A 76 5.84 11.83 -10.85
C THR A 76 7.09 11.62 -9.99
N ALA A 77 6.89 11.38 -8.70
CA ALA A 77 7.96 11.02 -7.77
C ALA A 77 7.51 9.91 -6.82
N ARG A 78 8.41 8.99 -6.51
CA ARG A 78 8.16 7.92 -5.53
C ARG A 78 8.48 8.41 -4.12
N ILE A 79 7.61 8.03 -3.18
CA ILE A 79 7.66 8.40 -1.77
C ILE A 79 7.73 7.14 -0.92
N TYR A 80 8.54 7.19 0.13
CA TYR A 80 8.62 6.14 1.13
C TYR A 80 8.05 6.67 2.44
N LEU A 81 7.08 5.94 3.01
CA LEU A 81 6.38 6.35 4.22
C LEU A 81 7.06 5.86 5.50
N LYS A 82 6.87 6.62 6.58
CA LYS A 82 7.19 6.22 7.95
C LYS A 82 6.18 5.15 8.38
N GLY A 83 6.61 3.89 8.31
CA GLY A 83 5.99 2.74 8.97
C GLY A 83 4.47 2.61 8.85
N GLY A 84 3.99 1.96 7.77
CA GLY A 84 2.62 1.40 7.68
C GLY A 84 1.46 2.39 7.67
N GLN A 85 1.74 3.70 7.74
CA GLN A 85 0.73 4.76 7.63
C GLN A 85 0.22 4.87 6.20
N TRP A 86 -1.02 5.34 6.05
CA TRP A 86 -1.61 5.68 4.76
C TRP A 86 -1.39 7.17 4.46
N PRO A 87 -1.11 7.53 3.20
CA PRO A 87 -0.99 8.95 2.86
C PRO A 87 -2.37 9.62 2.96
N ASP A 88 -2.34 10.93 3.21
CA ASP A 88 -3.51 11.79 3.19
C ASP A 88 -3.36 12.76 2.00
N PRO A 89 -3.97 12.45 0.84
CA PRO A 89 -3.77 13.20 -0.40
C PRO A 89 -4.10 14.69 -0.26
N ASP A 90 -5.17 15.03 0.46
CA ASP A 90 -5.62 16.41 0.63
C ASP A 90 -4.69 17.18 1.57
N LYS A 91 -4.30 16.55 2.69
CA LYS A 91 -3.33 17.13 3.62
C LYS A 91 -1.98 17.36 2.95
N TRP A 92 -1.51 16.38 2.17
CA TRP A 92 -0.27 16.49 1.41
C TRP A 92 -0.33 17.57 0.35
N ALA A 93 -1.44 17.69 -0.39
CA ALA A 93 -1.62 18.76 -1.36
C ALA A 93 -1.54 20.14 -0.69
N ALA A 94 -2.18 20.31 0.48
CA ALA A 94 -2.15 21.55 1.25
C ALA A 94 -0.74 21.87 1.80
N GLN A 95 -0.08 20.89 2.43
CA GLN A 95 1.28 21.05 2.96
C GLN A 95 2.29 21.38 1.85
N PHE A 96 2.22 20.65 0.73
CA PHE A 96 3.09 20.88 -0.42
C PHE A 96 2.88 22.29 -0.97
N LYS A 97 1.63 22.69 -1.19
CA LYS A 97 1.28 24.05 -1.64
C LYS A 97 1.81 25.12 -0.68
N ALA A 98 1.74 24.91 0.63
CA ALA A 98 2.26 25.89 1.59
C ALA A 98 3.78 26.08 1.51
N MET A 99 4.52 25.07 1.05
CA MET A 99 5.99 25.13 0.95
C MET A 99 6.49 25.70 -0.39
N VAL A 100 5.78 25.43 -1.49
CA VAL A 100 6.26 25.77 -2.84
C VAL A 100 5.37 26.76 -3.59
N ASP A 101 4.28 27.19 -2.95
CA ASP A 101 3.26 28.10 -3.47
C ASP A 101 2.75 27.76 -4.89
N GLN A 102 3.18 28.52 -5.91
CA GLN A 102 2.78 28.35 -7.31
C GLN A 102 3.88 27.74 -8.19
N ALA A 103 5.04 27.37 -7.61
CA ALA A 103 6.13 26.78 -8.39
C ALA A 103 5.77 25.38 -8.92
N TYR A 104 4.83 24.70 -8.27
CA TYR A 104 4.36 23.38 -8.67
C TYR A 104 2.87 23.22 -8.42
N ARG A 105 2.25 22.35 -9.22
CA ARG A 105 0.90 21.85 -8.99
C ARG A 105 0.99 20.42 -8.48
N PHE A 106 0.48 20.17 -7.28
CA PHE A 106 0.21 18.81 -6.79
C PHE A 106 -1.03 18.26 -7.49
N ARG A 107 -0.93 17.08 -8.09
CA ARG A 107 -2.01 16.45 -8.88
C ARG A 107 -2.71 15.32 -8.15
N GLY A 108 -2.07 14.69 -7.17
CA GLY A 108 -2.64 13.59 -6.41
C GLY A 108 -1.61 12.60 -5.91
N VAL A 109 -2.10 11.55 -5.26
CA VAL A 109 -1.33 10.42 -4.75
C VAL A 109 -1.87 9.15 -5.39
N GLU A 110 -0.98 8.28 -5.85
CA GLU A 110 -1.26 6.91 -6.27
C GLU A 110 -0.56 5.98 -5.29
N VAL A 111 -1.24 4.89 -4.93
CA VAL A 111 -0.72 3.89 -4.00
C VAL A 111 -0.85 2.51 -4.61
N SER A 112 0.10 1.63 -4.32
CA SER A 112 -0.02 0.20 -4.53
C SER A 112 -0.29 -0.48 -3.19
N VAL A 113 -1.39 -1.20 -3.09
CA VAL A 113 -1.91 -1.72 -1.83
C VAL A 113 -2.20 -3.21 -1.94
N VAL A 114 -1.72 -3.98 -0.97
CA VAL A 114 -1.98 -5.41 -0.88
C VAL A 114 -3.15 -5.68 0.05
N GLY A 115 -4.17 -6.40 -0.46
CA GLY A 115 -5.34 -6.79 0.31
C GLY A 115 -6.08 -7.97 -0.31
N THR A 116 -7.30 -8.18 0.15
CA THR A 116 -8.25 -9.14 -0.41
C THR A 116 -9.48 -8.38 -0.90
N VAL A 117 -9.96 -8.70 -2.10
CA VAL A 117 -11.19 -8.10 -2.63
C VAL A 117 -12.39 -8.83 -2.03
N GLU A 118 -13.27 -8.05 -1.40
CA GLU A 118 -14.54 -8.48 -0.81
C GLU A 118 -15.68 -7.61 -1.36
N GLY A 119 -16.93 -7.91 -0.98
CA GLY A 119 -18.12 -7.14 -1.39
C GLY A 119 -18.87 -7.76 -2.57
N THR A 120 -19.73 -6.95 -3.18
CA THR A 120 -20.55 -7.32 -4.35
C THR A 120 -19.91 -6.81 -5.64
N ALA A 121 -20.44 -7.22 -6.79
CA ALA A 121 -19.98 -6.72 -8.10
C ALA A 121 -20.11 -5.18 -8.22
N ASP A 122 -21.16 -4.60 -7.62
CA ASP A 122 -21.43 -3.15 -7.67
C ASP A 122 -20.67 -2.35 -6.61
N HIS A 123 -20.30 -3.00 -5.52
CA HIS A 123 -19.62 -2.37 -4.38
C HIS A 123 -18.40 -3.20 -3.92
N PRO A 124 -17.40 -3.40 -4.81
CA PRO A 124 -16.18 -4.06 -4.42
C PRO A 124 -15.39 -3.20 -3.43
N VAL A 125 -14.82 -3.86 -2.43
CA VAL A 125 -13.96 -3.23 -1.44
C VAL A 125 -12.67 -4.04 -1.28
N LEU A 126 -11.57 -3.36 -1.00
CA LEU A 126 -10.30 -3.98 -0.66
C LEU A 126 -10.13 -4.00 0.84
N LYS A 127 -10.14 -5.20 1.42
CA LYS A 127 -9.79 -5.41 2.82
C LYS A 127 -8.29 -5.49 2.96
N VAL A 128 -7.71 -4.51 3.65
CA VAL A 128 -6.27 -4.36 3.82
C VAL A 128 -5.94 -4.65 5.27
N PRO A 129 -5.02 -5.61 5.59
CA PRO A 129 -4.67 -6.08 6.94
C PRO A 129 -4.96 -5.16 8.13
N GLY A 130 -4.09 -4.70 9.02
CA GLY A 130 -3.84 -3.27 9.05
C GLY A 130 -4.91 -2.20 9.32
N LEU A 131 -5.98 -2.18 8.54
CA LEU A 131 -6.87 -1.04 8.37
C LEU A 131 -8.29 -1.43 8.82
N ASP A 132 -8.83 -0.69 9.78
CA ASP A 132 -10.13 -1.01 10.38
C ASP A 132 -11.29 -0.85 9.40
N GLN A 133 -11.17 0.08 8.44
CA GLN A 133 -12.17 0.33 7.41
C GLN A 133 -11.68 -0.20 6.06
N PRO A 134 -12.51 -0.96 5.33
CA PRO A 134 -12.14 -1.41 3.99
C PRO A 134 -12.03 -0.23 3.03
N VAL A 135 -11.15 -0.35 2.04
CA VAL A 135 -10.95 0.67 1.01
C VAL A 135 -11.96 0.45 -0.10
N VAL A 136 -12.74 1.46 -0.45
CA VAL A 136 -13.72 1.36 -1.54
C VAL A 136 -12.97 1.33 -2.87
N LEU A 137 -13.29 0.38 -3.75
CA LEU A 137 -12.72 0.33 -5.10
C LEU A 137 -13.65 1.05 -6.08
N ARG A 138 -13.08 1.81 -7.01
CA ARG A 138 -13.83 2.53 -8.05
C ARG A 138 -13.16 2.43 -9.43
N PRO A 139 -13.92 2.64 -10.52
CA PRO A 139 -13.36 2.77 -11.85
C PRO A 139 -12.30 3.87 -11.91
N PHE A 140 -11.25 3.66 -12.69
CA PHE A 140 -10.18 4.62 -12.89
C PHE A 140 -10.65 5.88 -13.63
N GLN A 141 -10.39 7.06 -13.06
CA GLN A 141 -10.81 8.34 -13.63
C GLN A 141 -9.69 9.37 -13.64
N HIS A 142 -8.83 9.39 -12.61
CA HIS A 142 -7.87 10.46 -12.38
C HIS A 142 -6.43 10.03 -12.63
N LYS A 143 -6.00 10.04 -13.89
CA LYS A 143 -4.61 9.71 -14.24
C LYS A 143 -3.61 10.73 -13.70
N LEU A 144 -2.66 10.27 -12.89
CA LEU A 144 -1.63 11.14 -12.30
C LEU A 144 -0.54 11.51 -13.30
N GLN A 145 -0.21 10.64 -14.26
CA GLN A 145 0.91 10.84 -15.16
C GLN A 145 0.62 11.96 -16.17
N TRP A 146 1.55 12.90 -16.28
CA TRP A 146 1.42 14.10 -17.11
C TRP A 146 2.49 14.13 -18.18
N ASN A 147 2.10 14.54 -19.38
CA ASN A 147 3.03 14.80 -20.47
C ASN A 147 3.43 16.28 -20.44
N PHE A 148 4.62 16.57 -19.92
CA PHE A 148 5.11 17.95 -19.83
C PHE A 148 5.20 18.64 -21.20
N LYS A 149 5.71 17.93 -22.22
CA LYS A 149 5.86 18.48 -23.58
C LYS A 149 4.53 18.86 -24.22
N LYS A 150 3.51 18.01 -24.03
CA LYS A 150 2.15 18.24 -24.56
C LYS A 150 1.27 19.07 -23.61
N ARG A 151 1.75 19.37 -22.40
CA ARG A 151 1.01 20.07 -21.33
C ARG A 151 -0.39 19.51 -21.11
N THR A 152 -0.49 18.19 -21.04
CA THR A 152 -1.77 17.50 -20.82
C THR A 152 -1.58 16.24 -19.97
N ALA A 153 -2.66 15.81 -19.33
CA ALA A 153 -2.72 14.51 -18.68
C ALA A 153 -2.54 13.43 -19.75
N ARG A 154 -1.84 12.34 -19.39
CA ARG A 154 -1.80 11.18 -20.26
C ARG A 154 -3.20 10.57 -20.32
N GLN A 155 -3.53 9.97 -21.46
CA GLN A 155 -4.75 9.18 -21.58
C GLN A 155 -4.59 7.86 -20.83
N ALA A 156 -5.69 7.35 -20.29
CA ALA A 156 -5.75 6.00 -19.75
C ALA A 156 -5.54 5.00 -20.90
N GLU A 157 -4.67 4.03 -20.67
CA GLU A 157 -4.46 2.92 -21.60
C GLU A 157 -5.66 1.96 -21.54
N PRO A 158 -5.94 1.16 -22.59
CA PRO A 158 -7.14 0.31 -22.62
C PRO A 158 -7.24 -0.65 -21.42
N ASP A 159 -6.12 -1.26 -21.05
CA ASP A 159 -6.01 -2.13 -19.88
C ASP A 159 -6.31 -1.39 -18.57
N GLU A 160 -5.85 -0.14 -18.41
CA GLU A 160 -6.18 0.69 -17.24
C GLU A 160 -7.67 1.02 -17.15
N GLN A 161 -8.37 1.14 -18.29
CA GLN A 161 -9.81 1.40 -18.32
C GLN A 161 -10.63 0.16 -17.94
N GLU A 162 -10.12 -1.01 -18.28
CA GLU A 162 -10.78 -2.30 -18.06
C GLU A 162 -10.45 -2.92 -16.70
N ALA A 163 -9.34 -2.52 -16.07
CA ALA A 163 -8.83 -3.09 -14.81
C ALA A 163 -9.87 -3.19 -13.70
N TYR A 164 -10.72 -2.18 -13.50
CA TYR A 164 -11.79 -2.23 -12.50
C TYR A 164 -12.81 -3.34 -12.77
N GLN A 165 -13.22 -3.49 -14.03
CA GLN A 165 -14.24 -4.48 -14.43
C GLN A 165 -13.70 -5.90 -14.33
N GLU A 166 -12.41 -6.09 -14.63
CA GLU A 166 -11.74 -7.38 -14.50
C GLU A 166 -11.53 -7.78 -13.03
N LEU A 167 -11.28 -6.80 -12.15
CA LEU A 167 -11.09 -7.01 -10.72
C LEU A 167 -12.39 -7.35 -9.99
N ALA A 168 -13.52 -6.81 -10.45
CA ALA A 168 -14.81 -6.95 -9.78
C ALA A 168 -15.23 -8.44 -9.65
N PRO A 169 -15.81 -8.85 -8.51
CA PRO A 169 -16.30 -10.21 -8.32
C PRO A 169 -17.28 -10.61 -9.44
N LYS A 170 -16.94 -11.64 -10.22
CA LYS A 170 -17.78 -12.10 -11.36
C LYS A 170 -19.06 -12.82 -10.93
N LYS A 171 -19.16 -13.26 -9.67
CA LYS A 171 -20.37 -13.82 -9.06
C LYS A 171 -20.51 -13.33 -7.62
N GLU A 172 -21.74 -13.08 -7.20
CA GLU A 172 -22.07 -12.67 -5.84
C GLU A 172 -21.58 -13.74 -4.84
N GLY A 173 -20.72 -13.35 -3.90
CA GLY A 173 -20.10 -14.27 -2.94
C GLY A 173 -18.87 -15.03 -3.44
N GLN A 174 -18.46 -14.87 -4.70
CA GLN A 174 -17.19 -15.41 -5.20
C GLN A 174 -16.11 -14.34 -5.13
N ALA A 175 -15.43 -14.24 -3.98
CA ALA A 175 -14.23 -13.42 -3.85
C ALA A 175 -13.21 -13.84 -4.92
N PRO A 176 -12.51 -12.89 -5.58
CA PRO A 176 -11.27 -13.18 -6.29
C PRO A 176 -10.35 -13.88 -5.29
N GLY A 177 -10.25 -15.21 -5.39
CA GLY A 177 -9.67 -16.04 -4.35
C GLY A 177 -8.17 -15.84 -4.27
N GLY A 178 -7.71 -14.83 -3.54
CA GLY A 178 -6.28 -14.53 -3.44
C GLY A 178 -6.01 -13.18 -2.81
N ARG A 179 -4.76 -13.02 -2.34
CA ARG A 179 -4.24 -11.68 -2.06
C ARG A 179 -3.98 -11.00 -3.40
N ILE A 180 -4.25 -9.73 -3.48
CA ILE A 180 -4.06 -8.93 -4.69
C ILE A 180 -3.34 -7.65 -4.32
N GLN A 181 -2.46 -7.18 -5.21
CA GLN A 181 -1.99 -5.81 -5.18
C GLN A 181 -2.86 -4.99 -6.14
N VAL A 182 -3.44 -3.91 -5.64
CA VAL A 182 -4.19 -2.94 -6.44
C VAL A 182 -3.40 -1.64 -6.45
N THR A 183 -3.15 -1.08 -7.63
CA THR A 183 -2.53 0.23 -7.77
C THR A 183 -3.50 1.23 -8.37
N GLY A 184 -3.51 2.44 -7.83
CA GLY A 184 -4.07 3.59 -8.52
C GLY A 184 -4.30 4.80 -7.63
N PRO A 185 -4.97 5.84 -8.15
CA PRO A 185 -5.21 7.08 -7.44
C PRO A 185 -5.95 6.86 -6.12
N LEU A 186 -5.41 7.43 -5.05
CA LEU A 186 -6.03 7.43 -3.73
C LEU A 186 -6.80 8.73 -3.54
N VAL A 187 -8.07 8.59 -3.15
CA VAL A 187 -8.93 9.70 -2.75
C VAL A 187 -9.36 9.48 -1.31
N LYS A 188 -9.37 10.55 -0.52
CA LYS A 188 -9.92 10.53 0.83
C LYS A 188 -11.31 11.13 0.82
N SER A 189 -12.26 10.44 1.46
CA SER A 189 -13.63 10.91 1.66
C SER A 189 -13.97 10.92 3.14
N ASN A 190 -15.15 11.43 3.48
CA ASN A 190 -15.72 11.30 4.82
C ASN A 190 -16.03 9.84 5.21
N GLN A 191 -16.17 8.94 4.24
CA GLN A 191 -16.44 7.51 4.44
C GLN A 191 -15.16 6.65 4.47
N GLY A 192 -13.99 7.27 4.41
CA GLY A 192 -12.70 6.58 4.35
C GLY A 192 -12.02 6.72 2.99
N TYR A 193 -11.15 5.76 2.70
CA TYR A 193 -10.34 5.75 1.47
C TYR A 193 -11.09 5.15 0.29
N ILE A 194 -10.92 5.78 -0.86
CA ILE A 194 -11.34 5.29 -2.16
C ILE A 194 -10.08 5.08 -2.99
N LEU A 195 -9.95 3.91 -3.61
CA LEU A 195 -8.87 3.58 -4.53
C LEU A 195 -9.46 3.37 -5.92
N GLU A 196 -9.04 4.22 -6.85
CA GLU A 196 -9.36 4.06 -8.27
C GLU A 196 -8.47 2.98 -8.86
N VAL A 197 -9.05 1.95 -9.45
CA VAL A 197 -8.32 0.75 -9.90
C VAL A 197 -7.68 1.01 -11.25
N ARG A 198 -6.40 1.41 -11.27
CA ARG A 198 -5.62 1.60 -12.51
C ARG A 198 -5.02 0.29 -13.00
N GLU A 199 -4.51 -0.53 -12.10
CA GLU A 199 -3.93 -1.83 -12.41
C GLU A 199 -4.07 -2.74 -11.17
N PHE A 200 -3.97 -4.04 -11.38
CA PHE A 200 -3.90 -5.00 -10.28
C PHE A 200 -3.05 -6.21 -10.65
N THR A 201 -2.56 -6.92 -9.63
CA THR A 201 -1.78 -8.15 -9.81
C THR A 201 -2.13 -9.14 -8.73
N ALA A 202 -2.58 -10.33 -9.13
CA ALA A 202 -2.80 -11.44 -8.21
C ALA A 202 -1.46 -11.85 -7.58
N LEU A 203 -1.45 -12.00 -6.26
CA LEU A 203 -0.28 -12.45 -5.51
C LEU A 203 -0.47 -13.93 -5.20
N ASP A 204 0.40 -14.78 -5.76
CA ASP A 204 0.41 -16.20 -5.47
C ASP A 204 0.61 -16.44 -3.97
N ARG A 205 -0.12 -17.42 -3.42
CA ARG A 205 -0.04 -17.82 -2.01
C ARG A 205 1.37 -18.27 -1.56
N ASP A 206 2.23 -18.64 -2.50
CA ASP A 206 3.52 -19.31 -2.24
C ASP A 206 4.76 -18.42 -2.38
N SER A 207 4.61 -17.11 -2.60
CA SER A 207 5.73 -16.17 -2.67
C SER A 207 6.28 -15.77 -1.28
N ASN A 208 6.57 -16.76 -0.44
CA ASN A 208 7.45 -16.57 0.70
C ASN A 208 8.89 -16.83 0.21
N PRO A 209 9.87 -15.91 0.40
CA PRO A 209 11.25 -16.25 0.10
C PRO A 209 11.64 -17.49 0.92
N PRO A 210 12.31 -18.49 0.31
CA PRO A 210 12.73 -19.67 1.05
C PRO A 210 13.56 -19.22 2.25
N PRO A 211 13.37 -19.85 3.43
CA PRO A 211 14.22 -19.56 4.59
C PRO A 211 15.67 -19.69 4.13
N GLN A 212 16.46 -18.63 4.32
CA GLN A 212 17.89 -18.68 4.07
C GLN A 212 18.43 -19.85 4.89
N GLN A 213 18.72 -20.97 4.22
CA GLN A 213 19.37 -22.09 4.85
C GLN A 213 20.75 -21.61 5.24
N GLY A 214 20.97 -21.41 6.54
CA GLY A 214 22.28 -21.16 7.09
C GLY A 214 23.20 -22.28 6.65
N GLY A 215 24.14 -21.97 5.77
CA GLY A 215 25.15 -22.91 5.31
C GLY A 215 25.96 -23.41 6.51
N PRO A 216 26.36 -24.70 6.52
CA PRO A 216 27.16 -25.24 7.60
C PRO A 216 28.52 -24.53 7.63
N HIS A 217 28.84 -23.95 8.80
CA HIS A 217 30.21 -23.62 9.17
C HIS A 217 31.01 -24.93 9.23
N HIS A 218 31.82 -25.18 8.20
CA HIS A 218 32.94 -26.11 8.32
C HIS A 218 34.08 -25.38 9.03
N GLY A 219 34.43 -25.90 10.21
CA GLY A 219 35.67 -25.57 10.91
C GLY A 219 36.88 -26.25 10.30
#